data_AF-A0A7C5LCV7-F1
#
_entry.id   AF-A0A7C5LCV7-F1
#
_cell.length_a   1.000
_cell.length_b   1.000
_cell.length_c   1.000
_cell.angle_alpha   90.00
_cell.angle_beta   90.00
_cell.angle_gamma   90.00
#
_symmetry.space_group_name_H-M   'P 1'
#
loop_
_entity.id
_entity.type
_entity.pdbx_description
1 polymer ?
#
loop_
_entity_poly.entity_id
_entity_poly.type
_entity_poly.pdbx_seq_one_letter_code
_entity_poly.pdbx_strand_id
1 'polypeptide(L)'
;MISEEKSKKGAGSVLPEIIPSLSTTDENEIKIRKEALSRIEDAVKRCRRCILFEQRTKTVFHDGHPCARVCFVGEGPGAEEDATGIPFVGKAGKLLTKIINAMGLSRENVYIINTVKCRPPGNRTPTRQEMETCKPYLEKQIEIVKPHVIVALGLPAAQSLIGNIPSISKNRGKWMEYRGIPVMLTYHPAYLLRNPDAKRFVWEDMKIVHDFLMNKKDGAKISEQNIPQPGSNLSLLKT
;
A
#
# COMPACT_ATOMS: atom_id res chain seq x y z
N MET A 1 -19.41 -14.85 -55.03
CA MET A 1 -19.48 -13.60 -54.24
C MET A 1 -19.98 -13.98 -52.85
N ILE A 2 -19.20 -13.66 -51.81
CA ILE A 2 -19.63 -13.18 -50.47
C ILE A 2 -20.59 -14.13 -49.71
N SER A 3 -20.31 -14.68 -48.52
CA SER A 3 -19.29 -14.44 -47.50
C SER A 3 -19.43 -15.52 -46.42
N GLU A 4 -18.30 -16.07 -45.96
CA GLU A 4 -18.18 -16.79 -44.70
C GLU A 4 -18.32 -15.79 -43.53
N GLU A 5 -19.29 -16.01 -42.64
CA GLU A 5 -19.38 -15.27 -41.38
C GLU A 5 -18.63 -16.03 -40.29
N LYS A 6 -17.33 -15.70 -40.15
CA LYS A 6 -16.47 -16.22 -39.08
C LYS A 6 -16.92 -15.67 -37.73
N SER A 7 -17.35 -16.60 -36.88
CA SER A 7 -17.48 -16.43 -35.43
C SER A 7 -16.22 -15.81 -34.83
N LYS A 8 -16.33 -14.54 -34.41
CA LYS A 8 -15.30 -13.85 -33.63
C LYS A 8 -15.34 -14.40 -32.20
N LYS A 9 -14.39 -15.27 -31.88
CA LYS A 9 -14.04 -15.60 -30.49
C LYS A 9 -13.67 -14.29 -29.77
N GLY A 10 -14.51 -13.90 -28.82
CA GLY A 10 -14.21 -12.81 -27.89
C GLY A 10 -12.93 -13.13 -27.13
N ALA A 11 -12.03 -12.15 -27.05
CA ALA A 11 -10.87 -12.18 -26.17
C ALA A 11 -11.37 -12.32 -24.74
N GLY A 12 -11.36 -13.55 -24.23
CA GLY A 12 -11.62 -13.85 -22.83
C GLY A 12 -10.61 -13.10 -21.98
N SER A 13 -11.11 -12.30 -21.05
CA SER A 13 -10.33 -11.68 -19.99
C SER A 13 -9.71 -12.79 -19.15
N VAL A 14 -8.45 -13.11 -19.45
CA VAL A 14 -7.64 -14.01 -18.64
C VAL A 14 -7.42 -13.29 -17.31
N LEU A 15 -8.05 -13.80 -16.23
CA LEU A 15 -7.71 -13.40 -14.88
C LEU A 15 -6.20 -13.64 -14.69
N PRO A 16 -5.43 -12.68 -14.15
CA PRO A 16 -4.00 -12.89 -13.95
C PRO A 16 -3.77 -14.14 -13.09
N GLU A 17 -2.82 -14.98 -13.51
CA GLU A 17 -2.40 -16.16 -12.75
C GLU A 17 -2.08 -15.77 -11.30
N ILE A 18 -2.51 -16.62 -10.36
CA ILE A 18 -2.25 -16.44 -8.92
C ILE A 18 -0.73 -16.38 -8.74
N ILE A 19 -0.25 -15.23 -8.26
CA ILE A 19 1.17 -14.94 -8.13
C ILE A 19 1.77 -15.86 -7.04
N PRO A 20 2.83 -16.64 -7.32
CA PRO A 20 3.55 -17.40 -6.30
C PRO A 20 3.95 -16.48 -5.14
N SER A 21 3.83 -16.97 -3.89
CA SER A 21 3.77 -16.13 -2.68
C SER A 21 4.72 -14.94 -2.72
N LEU A 22 4.18 -13.72 -2.76
CA LEU A 22 4.93 -12.46 -2.68
C LEU A 22 5.47 -12.20 -1.26
N SER A 23 5.94 -13.24 -0.60
CA SER A 23 6.54 -13.23 0.72
C SER A 23 7.46 -14.44 0.84
N THR A 24 8.57 -14.28 1.56
CA THR A 24 9.46 -15.41 1.89
C THR A 24 8.67 -16.53 2.58
N THR A 25 9.02 -17.78 2.30
CA THR A 25 8.55 -18.97 3.03
C THR A 25 9.54 -19.40 4.12
N ASP A 26 10.66 -18.68 4.30
CA ASP A 26 11.63 -18.94 5.35
C ASP A 26 11.00 -18.64 6.72
N GLU A 27 10.65 -19.70 7.45
CA GLU A 27 10.02 -19.62 8.77
C GLU A 27 10.88 -18.90 9.80
N ASN A 28 12.20 -19.01 9.71
CA ASN A 28 13.11 -18.35 10.65
C ASN A 28 13.13 -16.84 10.39
N GLU A 29 13.19 -16.41 9.12
CA GLU A 29 13.08 -15.00 8.76
C GLU A 29 11.73 -14.40 9.19
N ILE A 30 10.63 -15.12 8.93
CA ILE A 30 9.28 -14.74 9.35
C ILE A 30 9.23 -14.55 10.86
N LYS A 31 9.76 -15.51 11.63
CA LYS A 31 9.77 -15.46 13.10
C LYS A 31 10.55 -14.25 13.61
N ILE A 32 11.77 -14.02 13.11
CA ILE A 32 12.62 -12.88 13.49
C ILE A 32 11.90 -11.55 13.24
N ARG A 33 11.30 -11.38 12.07
CA ARG A 33 10.58 -10.13 11.74
C ARG A 33 9.31 -9.95 12.56
N LYS A 34 8.55 -11.02 12.84
CA LYS A 34 7.38 -10.97 13.75
C LYS A 34 7.79 -10.54 15.16
N GLU A 35 8.85 -11.11 15.71
CA GLU A 35 9.35 -10.74 17.04
C GLU A 35 9.80 -9.27 17.09
N ALA A 36 10.50 -8.80 16.06
CA ALA A 36 10.89 -7.40 15.94
C ALA A 36 9.67 -6.47 15.87
N LEU A 37 8.67 -6.80 15.04
CA LEU A 37 7.42 -6.04 14.92
C LEU A 37 6.65 -6.01 16.24
N SER A 38 6.57 -7.13 16.96
CA SER A 38 5.87 -7.22 18.25
C SER A 38 6.43 -6.21 19.27
N ARG A 39 7.75 -6.02 19.33
CA ARG A 39 8.37 -5.03 20.22
C ARG A 39 7.94 -3.61 19.87
N ILE A 40 7.82 -3.30 18.59
CA ILE A 40 7.33 -2.00 18.11
C ILE A 40 5.84 -1.84 18.42
N GLU A 41 5.04 -2.89 18.25
CA GLU A 41 3.61 -2.88 18.58
C GLU A 41 3.37 -2.57 20.05
N ASP A 42 4.13 -3.18 20.96
CA ASP A 42 4.02 -2.93 22.39
C ASP A 42 4.42 -1.50 22.77
N ALA A 43 5.37 -0.91 22.05
CA ALA A 43 5.70 0.51 22.19
C ALA A 43 4.55 1.40 21.68
N VAL A 44 3.91 1.03 20.57
CA VAL A 44 2.75 1.76 20.02
C VAL A 44 1.56 1.72 20.98
N LYS A 45 1.22 0.56 21.56
CA LYS A 45 0.12 0.39 22.53
C LYS A 45 0.22 1.35 23.71
N ARG A 46 1.45 1.62 24.18
CA ARG A 46 1.75 2.51 25.32
C ARG A 46 2.02 3.96 24.91
N CYS A 47 2.06 4.26 23.61
CA CYS A 47 2.43 5.59 23.11
C CYS A 47 1.45 6.66 23.58
N ARG A 48 2.00 7.78 24.10
CA ARG A 48 1.27 9.01 24.48
C ARG A 48 1.90 10.28 23.88
N ARG A 49 2.64 10.14 22.78
CA ARG A 49 3.46 11.23 22.22
C ARG A 49 2.68 12.34 21.50
N CYS A 50 1.40 12.12 21.16
CA CYS A 50 0.54 13.12 20.54
C CYS A 50 -0.91 12.96 21.00
N ILE A 51 -1.72 14.01 20.87
CA ILE A 51 -3.10 14.08 21.41
C ILE A 51 -4.03 12.93 20.97
N LEU A 52 -3.72 12.24 19.86
CA LEU A 52 -4.52 11.12 19.37
C LEU A 52 -4.60 9.94 20.37
N PHE A 53 -3.74 9.87 21.39
CA PHE A 53 -3.85 8.83 22.41
C PHE A 53 -5.09 8.97 23.30
N GLU A 54 -5.66 10.18 23.42
CA GLU A 54 -6.72 10.48 24.39
C GLU A 54 -8.07 9.88 24.01
N GLN A 55 -8.32 9.69 22.71
CA GLN A 55 -9.63 9.26 22.19
C GLN A 55 -9.62 7.90 21.50
N ARG A 56 -8.46 7.25 21.38
CA ARG A 56 -8.40 5.93 20.75
C ARG A 56 -9.04 4.88 21.66
N THR A 57 -9.71 3.91 21.06
CA THR A 57 -10.09 2.66 21.74
C THR A 57 -8.93 1.68 21.67
N LYS A 58 -8.38 1.49 20.46
CA LYS A 58 -7.20 0.65 20.22
C LYS A 58 -6.22 1.36 19.32
N THR A 59 -4.95 1.05 19.49
CA THR A 59 -3.98 1.35 18.44
C THR A 59 -4.16 0.37 17.28
N VAL A 60 -3.95 0.85 16.07
CA VAL A 60 -4.08 0.06 14.84
C VAL A 60 -2.71 -0.05 14.21
N PHE A 61 -2.04 -1.19 14.41
CA PHE A 61 -0.61 -1.31 14.15
C PHE A 61 -0.29 -1.75 12.71
N HIS A 62 -0.75 -2.94 12.31
CA HIS A 62 -0.67 -3.43 10.93
C HIS A 62 -1.68 -4.56 10.67
N ASP A 63 -1.75 -5.01 9.42
CA ASP A 63 -2.29 -6.30 9.01
C ASP A 63 -1.40 -6.93 7.93
N GLY A 64 -1.49 -8.25 7.77
CA GLY A 64 -0.82 -9.00 6.71
C GLY A 64 0.61 -9.47 7.03
N HIS A 65 1.39 -9.84 6.00
CA HIS A 65 2.61 -10.63 6.14
C HIS A 65 3.85 -9.79 6.56
N PRO A 66 4.65 -10.22 7.55
CA PRO A 66 5.87 -9.52 8.01
C PRO A 66 6.99 -9.49 6.95
N CYS A 67 6.89 -10.32 5.92
CA CYS A 67 7.84 -10.40 4.80
C CYS A 67 7.19 -10.06 3.46
N ALA A 68 6.07 -9.32 3.48
CA ALA A 68 5.38 -8.96 2.25
C ALA A 68 6.26 -8.12 1.32
N ARG A 69 6.22 -8.43 0.02
CA ARG A 69 6.91 -7.65 -1.01
C ARG A 69 6.19 -6.33 -1.32
N VAL A 70 4.92 -6.18 -0.93
CA VAL A 70 4.12 -4.96 -1.13
C VAL A 70 3.64 -4.42 0.21
N CYS A 71 3.86 -3.14 0.45
CA CYS A 71 3.33 -2.44 1.61
C CYS A 71 2.33 -1.35 1.19
N PHE A 72 1.09 -1.41 1.67
CA PHE A 72 0.09 -0.35 1.49
C PHE A 72 0.10 0.57 2.71
N VAL A 73 0.25 1.88 2.46
CA VAL A 73 0.27 2.91 3.52
C VAL A 73 -0.92 3.84 3.34
N GLY A 74 -1.82 3.86 4.32
CA GLY A 74 -2.95 4.77 4.40
C GLY A 74 -2.71 5.98 5.31
N GLU A 75 -3.75 6.78 5.49
CA GLU A 75 -3.73 8.00 6.30
C GLU A 75 -3.75 7.71 7.82
N GLY A 76 -4.79 7.02 8.29
CA GLY A 76 -5.05 6.80 9.70
C GLY A 76 -6.24 5.86 9.92
N PRO A 77 -6.45 5.36 11.14
CA PRO A 77 -7.59 4.52 11.46
C PRO A 77 -8.92 5.27 11.37
N GLY A 78 -9.97 4.61 10.88
CA GLY A 78 -11.35 5.04 11.04
C GLY A 78 -12.00 4.41 12.27
N ALA A 79 -13.33 4.54 12.37
CA ALA A 79 -14.09 4.04 13.52
C ALA A 79 -14.03 2.53 13.69
N GLU A 80 -14.20 1.77 12.60
CA GLU A 80 -14.16 0.31 12.63
C GLU A 80 -12.75 -0.20 12.92
N GLU A 81 -11.73 0.46 12.38
CA GLU A 81 -10.33 0.15 12.66
C GLU A 81 -9.98 0.40 14.13
N ASP A 82 -10.40 1.51 14.71
CA ASP A 82 -10.18 1.83 16.13
C ASP A 82 -10.86 0.82 17.08
N ALA A 83 -12.06 0.38 16.75
CA ALA A 83 -12.79 -0.63 17.54
C ALA A 83 -12.14 -2.03 17.47
N THR A 84 -11.63 -2.39 16.29
CA THR A 84 -11.08 -3.74 16.04
C THR A 84 -9.59 -3.86 16.36
N GLY A 85 -8.81 -2.80 16.11
CA GLY A 85 -7.35 -2.82 16.12
C GLY A 85 -6.72 -3.17 14.77
N ILE A 86 -7.54 -3.40 13.73
CA ILE A 86 -7.10 -3.90 12.43
C ILE A 86 -7.25 -2.78 11.39
N PRO A 87 -6.20 -2.44 10.60
CA PRO A 87 -6.27 -1.37 9.61
C PRO A 87 -7.21 -1.74 8.45
N PHE A 88 -7.88 -0.77 7.83
CA PHE A 88 -8.67 -0.99 6.61
C PHE A 88 -9.66 -2.17 6.72
N VAL A 89 -10.56 -2.15 7.71
CA VAL A 89 -11.66 -3.13 7.86
C VAL A 89 -13.04 -2.53 7.53
N GLY A 90 -13.16 -1.20 7.55
CA GLY A 90 -14.38 -0.49 7.18
C GLY A 90 -14.66 -0.49 5.68
N LYS A 91 -15.63 0.33 5.24
CA LYS A 91 -16.04 0.41 3.82
C LYS A 91 -14.86 0.66 2.86
N ALA A 92 -13.96 1.58 3.22
CA ALA A 92 -12.76 1.87 2.43
C ALA A 92 -11.79 0.68 2.41
N GLY A 93 -11.68 -0.03 3.53
CA GLY A 93 -10.88 -1.23 3.66
C GLY A 93 -11.38 -2.41 2.84
N LYS A 94 -12.70 -2.65 2.84
CA LYS A 94 -13.32 -3.66 1.97
C LYS A 94 -13.07 -3.38 0.49
N LEU A 95 -13.04 -2.10 0.09
CA LEU A 95 -12.66 -1.72 -1.27
C LEU A 95 -11.17 -1.94 -1.53
N LEU A 96 -10.29 -1.63 -0.57
CA LEU A 96 -8.86 -1.95 -0.68
C LEU A 96 -8.63 -3.44 -0.87
N THR A 97 -9.30 -4.30 -0.10
CA THR A 97 -9.24 -5.76 -0.26
C THR A 97 -9.66 -6.19 -1.67
N LYS A 98 -10.71 -5.59 -2.24
CA LYS A 98 -11.10 -5.87 -3.64
C LYS A 98 -10.03 -5.46 -4.65
N ILE A 99 -9.35 -4.33 -4.41
CA ILE A 99 -8.24 -3.86 -5.26
C ILE A 99 -7.06 -4.84 -5.18
N ILE A 100 -6.67 -5.24 -3.96
CA ILE A 100 -5.60 -6.23 -3.73
C ILE A 100 -5.93 -7.55 -4.44
N ASN A 101 -7.16 -8.05 -4.29
CA ASN A 101 -7.60 -9.27 -4.96
C ASN A 101 -7.59 -9.14 -6.49
N ALA A 102 -7.97 -7.98 -7.03
CA ALA A 102 -7.91 -7.73 -8.47
C ALA A 102 -6.47 -7.70 -9.01
N MET A 103 -5.48 -7.40 -8.17
CA MET A 103 -4.05 -7.52 -8.50
C MET A 103 -3.54 -8.97 -8.46
N GLY A 104 -4.40 -9.97 -8.20
CA GLY A 104 -3.97 -11.36 -8.01
C GLY A 104 -3.28 -11.62 -6.67
N LEU A 105 -3.42 -10.70 -5.71
CA LEU A 105 -2.85 -10.80 -4.36
C LEU A 105 -3.93 -11.07 -3.34
N SER A 106 -3.52 -11.52 -2.17
CA SER A 106 -4.42 -11.65 -1.02
C SER A 106 -3.95 -10.77 0.12
N ARG A 107 -4.89 -10.44 1.01
CA ARG A 107 -4.64 -9.49 2.10
C ARG A 107 -3.58 -10.00 3.08
N GLU A 108 -3.57 -11.30 3.31
CA GLU A 108 -2.61 -11.99 4.16
C GLU A 108 -1.19 -12.00 3.58
N ASN A 109 -1.03 -11.81 2.26
CA ASN A 109 0.27 -11.82 1.57
C ASN A 109 0.87 -10.42 1.34
N VAL A 110 0.12 -9.36 1.64
CA VAL A 110 0.61 -7.98 1.59
C VAL A 110 0.80 -7.42 3.00
N TYR A 111 1.40 -6.25 3.16
CA TYR A 111 1.48 -5.57 4.45
C TYR A 111 0.68 -4.27 4.40
N ILE A 112 -0.18 -4.03 5.39
CA ILE A 112 -1.08 -2.87 5.40
C ILE A 112 -0.89 -2.09 6.69
N ILE A 113 -0.56 -0.81 6.56
CA ILE A 113 -0.34 0.12 7.67
C ILE A 113 -0.91 1.50 7.36
N ASN A 114 -0.95 2.37 8.37
CA ASN A 114 -1.29 3.78 8.22
C ASN A 114 -0.14 4.68 8.70
N THR A 115 -0.12 5.93 8.25
CA THR A 115 0.81 6.95 8.73
C THR A 115 0.70 7.15 10.24
N VAL A 116 -0.51 7.36 10.77
CA VAL A 116 -0.77 7.39 12.21
C VAL A 116 -1.40 6.09 12.71
N LYS A 117 -1.14 5.74 13.98
CA LYS A 117 -1.59 4.48 14.60
C LYS A 117 -2.81 4.62 15.52
N CYS A 118 -3.37 5.82 15.62
CA CYS A 118 -4.51 6.16 16.46
C CYS A 118 -5.51 6.94 15.61
N ARG A 119 -6.80 6.69 15.81
CA ARG A 119 -7.88 7.37 15.09
C ARG A 119 -7.92 8.86 15.42
N PRO A 120 -7.86 9.77 14.43
CA PRO A 120 -8.14 11.18 14.67
C PRO A 120 -9.62 11.42 15.05
N PRO A 121 -9.91 12.35 15.98
CA PRO A 121 -11.27 12.69 16.36
C PRO A 121 -12.14 13.02 15.15
N GLY A 122 -13.34 12.43 15.07
CA GLY A 122 -14.25 12.64 13.95
C GLY A 122 -13.75 12.13 12.59
N ASN A 123 -12.73 11.26 12.55
CA ASN A 123 -12.05 10.83 11.31
C ASN A 123 -11.50 12.01 10.48
N ARG A 124 -11.12 13.12 11.14
CA ARG A 124 -10.43 14.22 10.45
C ARG A 124 -9.08 13.74 9.92
N THR A 125 -8.52 14.47 8.97
CA THR A 125 -7.15 14.22 8.55
C THR A 125 -6.17 14.47 9.71
N PRO A 126 -5.21 13.56 9.95
CA PRO A 126 -4.14 13.82 10.91
C PRO A 126 -3.37 15.08 10.53
N THR A 127 -3.04 15.89 11.52
CA THR A 127 -2.19 17.07 11.32
C THR A 127 -0.77 16.63 10.95
N ARG A 128 -0.02 17.53 10.32
CA ARG A 128 1.41 17.29 10.03
C ARG A 128 2.19 16.91 11.30
N GLN A 129 1.93 17.58 12.42
CA GLN A 129 2.59 17.29 13.68
C GLN A 129 2.27 15.87 14.19
N GLU A 130 1.03 15.42 14.09
CA GLU A 130 0.62 14.06 14.47
C GLU A 130 1.29 13.01 13.56
N MET A 131 1.34 13.27 12.25
CA MET A 131 2.03 12.40 11.29
C MET A 131 3.52 12.30 11.60
N GLU A 132 4.23 13.43 11.76
CA GLU A 132 5.66 13.44 12.09
C GLU A 132 5.94 12.81 13.45
N THR A 133 5.06 12.99 14.43
CA THR A 133 5.20 12.35 15.76
C THR A 133 5.11 10.83 15.66
N CYS A 134 4.22 10.32 14.80
CA CYS A 134 3.99 8.88 14.61
C CYS A 134 4.97 8.24 13.61
N LYS A 135 5.60 9.05 12.74
CA LYS A 135 6.50 8.63 11.67
C LYS A 135 7.61 7.67 12.09
N PRO A 136 8.24 7.77 13.28
CA PRO A 136 9.23 6.79 13.71
C PRO A 136 8.67 5.35 13.72
N TYR A 137 7.41 5.13 14.08
CA TYR A 137 6.82 3.79 14.04
C TYR A 137 6.60 3.29 12.60
N LEU A 138 6.12 4.17 11.71
CA LEU A 138 5.98 3.87 10.28
C LEU A 138 7.34 3.45 9.67
N GLU A 139 8.39 4.21 9.97
CA GLU A 139 9.75 3.93 9.50
C GLU A 139 10.27 2.58 9.98
N LYS A 140 10.13 2.27 11.27
CA LYS A 140 10.59 0.97 11.81
C LYS A 140 9.83 -0.20 11.20
N GLN A 141 8.51 -0.06 10.98
CA GLN A 141 7.74 -1.09 10.30
C GLN A 141 8.26 -1.34 8.87
N ILE A 142 8.50 -0.28 8.09
CA ILE A 142 9.03 -0.40 6.72
C ILE A 142 10.44 -1.00 6.74
N GLU A 143 11.30 -0.60 7.68
CA GLU A 143 12.67 -1.12 7.84
C GLU A 143 12.71 -2.60 8.20
N ILE A 144 11.77 -3.07 9.03
CA ILE A 144 11.67 -4.49 9.40
C ILE A 144 11.08 -5.32 8.25
N VAL A 145 10.01 -4.84 7.62
CA VAL A 145 9.29 -5.56 6.56
C VAL A 145 10.05 -5.55 5.24
N LYS A 146 10.87 -4.52 4.98
CA LYS A 146 11.69 -4.39 3.75
C LYS A 146 10.89 -4.69 2.47
N PRO A 147 9.73 -4.04 2.25
CA PRO A 147 8.93 -4.30 1.07
C PRO A 147 9.70 -3.91 -0.19
N HIS A 148 9.42 -4.59 -1.30
CA HIS A 148 10.00 -4.24 -2.59
C HIS A 148 9.36 -2.98 -3.20
N VAL A 149 8.12 -2.67 -2.82
CA VAL A 149 7.36 -1.50 -3.25
C VAL A 149 6.41 -1.05 -2.15
N ILE A 150 6.22 0.27 -2.04
CA ILE A 150 5.20 0.89 -1.20
C ILE A 150 4.11 1.49 -2.09
N VAL A 151 2.84 1.30 -1.73
CA VAL A 151 1.70 1.98 -2.34
C VAL A 151 1.14 2.99 -1.34
N ALA A 152 1.30 4.27 -1.62
CA ALA A 152 0.81 5.36 -0.78
C ALA A 152 -0.62 5.74 -1.18
N LEU A 153 -1.56 5.49 -0.27
CA LEU A 153 -2.99 5.67 -0.49
C LEU A 153 -3.43 7.08 -0.05
N GLY A 154 -3.55 7.99 -1.01
CA GLY A 154 -3.99 9.36 -0.76
C GLY A 154 -2.88 10.33 -0.36
N LEU A 155 -3.27 11.60 -0.23
CA LEU A 155 -2.33 12.70 -0.01
C LEU A 155 -1.58 12.60 1.33
N PRO A 156 -2.20 12.28 2.48
CA PRO A 156 -1.47 12.22 3.75
C PRO A 156 -0.41 11.11 3.79
N ALA A 157 -0.71 9.93 3.24
CA ALA A 157 0.27 8.86 3.11
C ALA A 157 1.43 9.26 2.19
N ALA A 158 1.12 9.89 1.05
CA ALA A 158 2.13 10.42 0.14
C ALA A 158 3.02 11.46 0.82
N GLN A 159 2.44 12.40 1.59
CA GLN A 159 3.18 13.43 2.30
C GLN A 159 4.03 12.86 3.45
N SER A 160 3.52 11.85 4.16
CA SER A 160 4.25 11.18 5.22
C SER A 160 5.53 10.49 4.75
N LEU A 161 5.50 9.94 3.52
CA LEU A 161 6.63 9.23 2.93
C LEU A 161 7.54 10.19 2.15
N ILE A 162 6.97 10.95 1.22
CA ILE A 162 7.71 11.71 0.21
C ILE A 162 7.92 13.18 0.60
N GLY A 163 7.15 13.69 1.57
CA GLY A 163 7.21 15.10 1.97
C GLY A 163 6.34 15.98 1.07
N ASN A 164 6.94 16.98 0.41
CA ASN A 164 6.25 18.11 -0.24
C ASN A 164 5.41 17.74 -1.49
N ILE A 165 4.41 16.88 -1.33
CA ILE A 165 3.43 16.54 -2.36
C ILE A 165 2.23 17.48 -2.23
N PRO A 166 1.97 18.36 -3.22
CA PRO A 166 0.89 19.34 -3.14
C PRO A 166 -0.47 18.78 -3.56
N SER A 167 -0.48 17.72 -4.37
CA SER A 167 -1.71 17.17 -4.94
C SER A 167 -1.53 15.70 -5.31
N ILE A 168 -2.46 14.86 -4.86
CA ILE A 168 -2.46 13.44 -5.23
C ILE A 168 -2.91 13.25 -6.69
N SER A 169 -3.83 14.06 -7.20
CA SER A 169 -4.34 13.93 -8.58
C SER A 169 -3.27 14.21 -9.64
N LYS A 170 -2.33 15.13 -9.36
CA LYS A 170 -1.21 15.46 -10.26
C LYS A 170 -0.02 14.49 -10.17
N ASN A 171 0.05 13.68 -9.11
CA ASN A 171 1.22 12.86 -8.81
C ASN A 171 0.93 11.36 -8.73
N ARG A 172 -0.34 10.94 -8.76
CA ARG A 172 -0.67 9.52 -8.85
C ARG A 172 -0.15 8.88 -10.13
N GLY A 173 0.16 7.59 -10.07
CA GLY A 173 0.72 6.83 -11.20
C GLY A 173 2.19 7.12 -11.49
N LYS A 174 2.81 8.01 -10.71
CA LYS A 174 4.25 8.30 -10.80
C LYS A 174 5.00 7.55 -9.70
N TRP A 175 6.14 7.00 -10.10
CA TRP A 175 7.10 6.45 -9.18
C TRP A 175 7.83 7.55 -8.41
N MET A 176 7.92 7.36 -7.10
CA MET A 176 8.76 8.13 -6.19
C MET A 176 9.68 7.15 -5.43
N GLU A 177 10.52 7.66 -4.55
CA GLU A 177 11.40 6.83 -3.72
C GLU A 177 11.28 7.20 -2.24
N TYR A 178 11.32 6.17 -1.39
CA TYR A 178 11.44 6.31 0.04
C TYR A 178 12.53 5.38 0.57
N ARG A 179 13.69 5.95 0.92
CA ARG A 179 14.83 5.21 1.51
C ARG A 179 15.25 4.01 0.62
N GLY A 180 15.39 4.23 -0.70
CA GLY A 180 15.71 3.18 -1.66
C GLY A 180 14.55 2.25 -2.05
N ILE A 181 13.34 2.45 -1.50
CA ILE A 181 12.16 1.67 -1.85
C ILE A 181 11.27 2.47 -2.82
N PRO A 182 10.94 1.93 -4.01
CA PRO A 182 9.99 2.55 -4.92
C PRO A 182 8.62 2.75 -4.28
N VAL A 183 8.03 3.93 -4.48
CA VAL A 183 6.72 4.31 -3.95
C VAL A 183 5.79 4.68 -5.09
N MET A 184 4.68 3.96 -5.23
CA MET A 184 3.58 4.32 -6.12
C MET A 184 2.57 5.19 -5.36
N LEU A 185 2.28 6.38 -5.88
CA LEU A 185 1.23 7.24 -5.34
C LEU A 185 -0.10 6.92 -6.01
N THR A 186 -1.19 6.84 -5.24
CA THR A 186 -2.53 6.63 -5.79
C THR A 186 -3.63 7.24 -4.92
N TYR A 187 -4.87 7.19 -5.40
CA TYR A 187 -6.01 7.68 -4.62
C TYR A 187 -6.33 6.76 -3.44
N HIS A 188 -6.77 7.36 -2.33
CA HIS A 188 -7.24 6.59 -1.18
C HIS A 188 -8.58 5.90 -1.50
N PRO A 189 -8.84 4.66 -1.05
CA PRO A 189 -10.10 3.96 -1.31
C PRO A 189 -11.36 4.72 -0.87
N ALA A 190 -11.28 5.50 0.21
CA ALA A 190 -12.40 6.34 0.66
C ALA A 190 -12.78 7.42 -0.37
N TYR A 191 -11.83 7.92 -1.18
CA TYR A 191 -12.11 8.85 -2.27
C TYR A 191 -12.93 8.17 -3.38
N LEU A 192 -12.62 6.92 -3.69
CA LEU A 192 -13.32 6.12 -4.71
C LEU A 192 -14.76 5.78 -4.32
N LEU A 193 -15.05 5.67 -3.02
CA LEU A 193 -16.41 5.47 -2.53
C LEU A 193 -17.31 6.68 -2.84
N ARG A 194 -16.74 7.89 -2.89
CA ARG A 194 -17.45 9.13 -3.25
C ARG A 194 -17.36 9.45 -4.75
N ASN A 195 -16.34 8.94 -5.42
CA ASN A 195 -16.04 9.22 -6.83
C ASN A 195 -15.76 7.90 -7.58
N PRO A 196 -16.80 7.12 -7.93
CA PRO A 196 -16.62 5.79 -8.53
C PRO A 196 -15.84 5.80 -9.84
N ASP A 197 -15.94 6.85 -10.64
CA ASP A 197 -15.22 6.98 -11.93
C ASP A 197 -13.70 7.01 -11.75
N ALA A 198 -13.23 7.40 -10.56
CA ALA A 198 -11.80 7.40 -10.25
C ALA A 198 -11.22 5.99 -10.02
N LYS A 199 -12.05 4.94 -9.98
CA LYS A 199 -11.58 3.54 -9.88
C LYS A 199 -10.70 3.15 -11.06
N ARG A 200 -11.00 3.64 -12.27
CA ARG A 200 -10.20 3.35 -13.48
C ARG A 200 -8.74 3.77 -13.30
N PHE A 201 -8.54 4.92 -12.65
CA PHE A 201 -7.23 5.47 -12.37
C PHE A 201 -6.49 4.54 -11.40
N VAL A 202 -7.07 4.24 -10.23
CA VAL A 202 -6.40 3.34 -9.28
C VAL A 202 -6.08 1.99 -9.91
N TRP A 203 -6.94 1.47 -10.78
CA TRP A 203 -6.65 0.25 -11.54
C TRP A 203 -5.44 0.38 -12.46
N GLU A 204 -5.29 1.50 -13.18
CA GLU A 204 -4.09 1.79 -13.99
C GLU A 204 -2.81 1.82 -13.14
N ASP A 205 -2.85 2.45 -11.96
CA ASP A 205 -1.69 2.47 -11.04
C ASP A 205 -1.34 1.07 -10.56
N MET A 206 -2.34 0.26 -10.23
CA MET A 206 -2.12 -1.09 -9.71
C MET A 206 -1.58 -2.05 -10.76
N LYS A 207 -1.93 -1.88 -12.04
CA LYS A 207 -1.29 -2.62 -13.14
C LYS A 207 0.20 -2.31 -13.22
N ILE A 208 0.60 -1.04 -13.09
CA ILE A 208 2.01 -0.65 -13.09
C ILE A 208 2.76 -1.29 -11.90
N VAL A 209 2.14 -1.30 -10.72
CA VAL A 209 2.72 -1.96 -9.53
C VAL A 209 2.83 -3.46 -9.72
N HIS A 210 1.79 -4.10 -10.27
CA HIS A 210 1.76 -5.51 -10.59
C HIS A 210 2.90 -5.89 -11.54
N ASP A 211 3.05 -5.17 -12.66
CA ASP A 211 4.09 -5.43 -13.66
C ASP A 211 5.50 -5.25 -13.06
N PHE A 212 5.68 -4.24 -12.20
CA PHE A 212 6.92 -4.07 -11.46
C PHE A 212 7.24 -5.27 -10.55
N LEU A 213 6.24 -5.81 -9.86
CA LEU A 213 6.42 -6.98 -9.00
C LEU A 213 6.76 -8.23 -9.78
N MET A 214 6.16 -8.44 -10.96
CA MET A 214 6.44 -9.60 -11.81
C MET A 214 7.87 -9.60 -12.33
N ASN A 215 8.41 -8.42 -12.64
CA ASN A 215 9.76 -8.28 -13.19
C ASN A 215 10.86 -8.32 -12.12
N LYS A 216 10.50 -8.20 -10.83
CA LYS A 216 11.46 -8.25 -9.72
C LYS A 216 11.60 -9.69 -9.20
N LYS A 217 12.76 -10.31 -9.42
CA LYS A 217 13.12 -11.62 -8.81
C LYS A 217 13.72 -11.42 -7.41
N ASP A 218 13.45 -12.34 -6.50
CA ASP A 218 14.03 -12.31 -5.15
C ASP A 218 15.57 -12.37 -5.22
N GLY A 219 16.26 -11.51 -4.45
CA GLY A 219 17.72 -11.42 -4.43
C GLY A 219 18.37 -10.53 -5.50
N ALA A 220 17.58 -9.94 -6.43
CA ALA A 220 18.12 -8.96 -7.38
C ALA A 220 18.47 -7.65 -6.66
N LYS A 221 19.76 -7.25 -6.67
CA LYS A 221 20.20 -5.93 -6.21
C LYS A 221 19.50 -4.85 -7.05
N ILE A 222 19.05 -3.78 -6.39
CA ILE A 222 18.54 -2.58 -7.05
C ILE A 222 19.75 -1.93 -7.75
N SER A 223 19.86 -2.07 -9.07
CA SER A 223 20.68 -1.14 -9.85
C SER A 223 19.86 0.15 -10.01
N GLU A 224 20.50 1.31 -9.86
CA GLU A 224 19.86 2.63 -10.08
C GLU A 224 19.18 2.74 -11.47
N GLN A 225 19.56 1.87 -12.42
CA GLN A 225 19.00 1.77 -13.76
C GLN A 225 17.61 1.09 -13.82
N ASN A 226 17.20 0.35 -12.78
CA ASN A 226 15.93 -0.40 -12.74
C ASN A 226 14.85 0.23 -11.83
N ILE A 227 15.15 1.36 -11.17
CA ILE A 227 14.11 2.18 -10.54
C ILE A 227 13.45 2.99 -11.65
N PRO A 228 12.12 2.87 -11.87
CA PRO A 228 11.46 3.72 -12.83
C PRO A 228 11.68 5.18 -12.44
N GLN A 229 12.32 5.95 -13.33
CA GLN A 229 12.70 7.33 -13.03
C GLN A 229 11.44 8.16 -12.68
N PRO A 230 11.49 9.03 -11.66
CA PRO A 230 10.35 9.85 -11.28
C PRO A 230 9.80 10.63 -12.48
N GLY A 231 8.55 10.33 -12.87
CA GLY A 231 7.88 10.99 -13.99
C GLY A 231 8.14 10.39 -15.38
N SER A 232 8.83 9.25 -15.51
CA SER A 232 8.89 8.51 -16.79
C SER A 232 7.54 7.88 -17.12
N ASN A 233 6.94 8.28 -18.25
CA ASN A 233 5.83 7.54 -18.84
C ASN A 233 6.34 6.15 -19.25
N LEU A 234 5.70 5.11 -18.74
CA LEU A 234 6.06 3.72 -18.97
C LEU A 234 5.66 3.29 -20.41
N SER A 235 6.35 3.81 -21.43
CA SER A 235 6.19 3.40 -22.82
C SER A 235 7.39 2.60 -23.36
N LEU A 236 8.32 2.15 -22.51
CA LEU A 236 9.58 1.53 -22.91
C LEU A 236 9.89 0.17 -22.26
N LEU A 237 8.87 -0.67 -22.05
CA LEU A 237 9.07 -2.10 -21.75
C LEU A 237 8.36 -2.97 -22.79
N LYS A 238 8.73 -2.76 -24.06
CA LYS A 238 8.50 -3.71 -25.16
C LYS A 238 9.80 -3.82 -25.95
N THR A 239 10.66 -4.74 -25.51
CA THR A 239 11.66 -5.44 -26.31
C THR A 239 12.09 -6.66 -25.54
#